data_AF-A0A4Q3VL41-F1
#
_entry.id   AF-A0A4Q3VL41-F1
#
_cell.length_a   1.000
_cell.length_b   1.000
_cell.length_c   1.000
_cell.angle_alpha   90.00
_cell.angle_beta   90.00
_cell.angle_gamma   90.00
#
_symmetry.space_group_name_H-M   'P 1'
#
loop_
_entity.id
_entity.type
_entity.pdbx_description
1 polymer ?
#
loop_
_entity_poly.entity_id
_entity_poly.type
_entity_poly.pdbx_seq_one_letter_code
_entity_poly.pdbx_strand_id
1 'polypeptide(L)' 'EVNRAQIALAWMLSKPNITAPIVGASKMQHLEDALAATELKLTAEEIERLESPYVPHPVAGFG' A
#
# COMPACT_ATOMS: atom_id res chain seq x y z
N GLU A 1 14.96 -4.77 -6.94
CA GLU A 1 14.85 -3.30 -6.72
C GLU A 1 13.48 -3.03 -6.12
N VAL A 2 13.37 -2.13 -5.15
CA VAL A 2 12.10 -1.82 -4.47
C VAL A 2 11.45 -0.59 -5.13
N ASN A 3 10.23 -0.74 -5.62
CA ASN A 3 9.51 0.36 -6.29
C ASN A 3 8.31 0.87 -5.47
N ARG A 4 7.70 1.98 -5.93
CA ARG A 4 6.60 2.66 -5.22
C ARG A 4 5.35 1.78 -5.07
N ALA A 5 5.04 0.94 -6.06
CA ALA A 5 3.87 0.06 -5.99
C ALA A 5 4.05 -1.00 -4.91
N GLN A 6 5.26 -1.58 -4.82
CA GLN A 6 5.61 -2.54 -3.78
C GLN A 6 5.51 -1.93 -2.37
N ILE A 7 6.04 -0.71 -2.18
CA ILE A 7 5.95 0.00 -0.89
C ILE A 7 4.49 0.26 -0.51
N ALA A 8 3.67 0.74 -1.45
CA ALA A 8 2.26 1.03 -1.19
C ALA A 8 1.46 -0.23 -0.80
N LEU A 9 1.68 -1.34 -1.51
CA LEU A 9 1.01 -2.61 -1.20
C LEU A 9 1.49 -3.22 0.12
N ALA A 10 2.79 -3.16 0.42
CA ALA A 10 3.33 -3.60 1.70
C ALA A 10 2.78 -2.77 2.87
N TRP A 11 2.61 -1.46 2.68
CA TRP A 11 1.97 -0.59 3.66
C TRP A 11 0.51 -0.99 3.89
N MET A 12 -0.27 -1.29 2.85
CA MET A 12 -1.63 -1.80 3.01
C MET A 12 -1.65 -3.12 3.78
N LEU A 13 -0.77 -4.06 3.43
CA LEU A 13 -0.64 -5.35 4.09
C LEU A 13 -0.19 -5.25 5.55
N SER A 14 0.44 -4.14 5.96
CA SER A 14 0.83 -3.90 7.35
C SER A 14 -0.34 -3.53 8.27
N LYS A 15 -1.50 -3.16 7.71
CA LYS A 15 -2.63 -2.67 8.51
C LYS A 15 -3.45 -3.83 9.07
N PRO A 16 -3.75 -3.83 10.39
CA PRO A 16 -4.45 -4.95 11.03
C PRO A 16 -5.87 -5.16 10.50
N ASN A 17 -6.49 -4.11 9.95
CA ASN A 17 -7.86 -4.14 9.44
C ASN A 17 -7.94 -4.48 7.94
N ILE A 18 -6.81 -4.73 7.28
CA ILE A 18 -6.74 -5.08 5.86
C ILE A 18 -6.35 -6.56 5.76
N THR A 19 -7.28 -7.41 5.31
CA THR A 19 -6.99 -8.83 5.07
C THR A 19 -6.11 -9.02 3.83
N ALA A 20 -6.46 -8.36 2.72
CA ALA A 20 -5.68 -8.37 1.48
C ALA A 20 -6.08 -7.19 0.58
N PRO A 21 -5.13 -6.53 -0.12
CA PRO A 21 -5.44 -5.54 -1.14
C PRO A 21 -6.00 -6.21 -2.40
N ILE A 22 -6.99 -5.58 -3.03
CA ILE A 22 -7.48 -5.99 -4.35
C ILE A 22 -6.60 -5.30 -5.40
N VAL A 23 -5.89 -6.09 -6.22
CA VAL A 23 -4.97 -5.59 -7.24
C VAL A 23 -5.48 -5.87 -8.65
N GLY A 24 -5.42 -4.86 -9.53
CA GLY A 24 -5.68 -5.00 -10.95
C GLY A 24 -4.38 -5.15 -11.73
N ALA A 25 -4.20 -6.26 -12.45
CA ALA A 25 -3.00 -6.53 -13.23
C ALA A 25 -3.35 -6.67 -14.72
N SER A 26 -3.14 -5.60 -15.50
CA SER A 26 -3.23 -5.63 -16.98
C SER A 26 -1.89 -5.91 -17.66
N LYS A 27 -0.80 -5.97 -16.87
CA LYS A 27 0.57 -6.28 -17.29
C LYS A 27 1.21 -7.22 -16.27
N MET A 28 2.12 -8.08 -16.71
CA MET A 28 2.83 -9.04 -15.84
C MET A 28 3.57 -8.35 -14.68
N GLN A 29 4.21 -7.21 -14.94
CA GLN A 29 4.92 -6.44 -13.92
C GLN A 29 4.05 -6.10 -12.70
N HIS A 30 2.74 -5.85 -12.89
CA HIS A 30 1.86 -5.52 -11.76
C HIS A 30 1.68 -6.72 -10.82
N LEU A 31 1.64 -7.94 -11.37
CA LEU A 31 1.55 -9.16 -10.59
C LEU A 31 2.88 -9.42 -9.87
N GLU A 32 4.00 -9.22 -10.55
CA GLU A 32 5.34 -9.35 -9.96
C GLU A 32 5.55 -8.39 -8.79
N ASP A 33 5.11 -7.14 -8.93
CA ASP A 33 5.18 -6.14 -7.87
C ASP A 33 4.26 -6.48 -6.70
N ALA A 34 3.05 -6.97 -6.96
CA ALA A 34 2.14 -7.40 -5.91
C ALA A 34 2.68 -8.60 -5.12
N LEU A 35 3.34 -9.54 -5.80
CA LEU A 35 4.03 -10.66 -5.17
C LEU A 35 5.24 -10.18 -4.36
N ALA A 36 6.09 -9.33 -4.92
CA ALA A 36 7.25 -8.80 -4.20
C ALA A 36 6.86 -8.02 -2.92
N ALA A 37 5.69 -7.37 -2.92
CA ALA A 37 5.18 -6.66 -1.76
C ALA A 37 4.85 -7.56 -0.55
N THR A 38 4.54 -8.84 -0.75
CA THR A 38 4.21 -9.75 0.37
C THR A 38 5.42 -10.10 1.23
N GLU A 39 6.60 -10.04 0.62
CA GLU A 39 7.89 -10.30 1.27
C GLU A 39 8.48 -9.04 1.92
N LEU A 40 7.94 -7.85 1.61
CA LEU A 40 8.43 -6.60 2.16
C LEU A 40 7.83 -6.33 3.55
N LYS A 41 8.68 -6.17 4.55
CA LYS A 41 8.27 -5.75 5.90
C LYS A 41 8.73 -4.33 6.17
N LEU A 42 7.77 -3.44 6.38
CA LEU A 42 8.04 -2.06 6.78
C LEU A 42 8.19 -1.99 8.29
N THR A 43 9.16 -1.21 8.74
CA THR A 43 9.33 -0.85 10.14
C THR A 43 8.24 0.12 10.60
N ALA A 44 8.06 0.24 11.92
CA ALA A 44 7.11 1.20 12.47
C ALA A 44 7.44 2.65 12.07
N GLU A 45 8.72 3.01 12.04
CA GLU A 45 9.19 4.35 11.64
C GLU A 45 8.91 4.63 10.15
N GLU A 46 9.09 3.64 9.27
CA GLU A 46 8.77 3.79 7.85
C GLU A 46 7.26 3.94 7.63
N ILE A 47 6.44 3.18 8.36
CA ILE A 47 4.98 3.31 8.31
C ILE A 47 4.55 4.70 8.78
N GLU A 48 5.07 5.17 9.90
CA GLU A 48 4.79 6.51 10.43
C GLU A 48 5.20 7.60 9.42
N ARG A 49 6.37 7.46 8.80
CA ARG A 49 6.85 8.38 7.78
C ARG A 49 5.95 8.42 6.54
N LEU A 50 5.38 7.29 6.14
CA LEU A 50 4.44 7.21 5.02
C LEU A 50 3.10 7.88 5.34
N GLU A 51 2.67 7.87 6.61
CA GLU A 51 1.37 8.41 7.06
C GLU A 51 1.42 9.87 7.50
N SER A 52 2.56 10.34 8.00
CA SER A 52 2.76 11.72 8.47
C SER A 52 2.26 12.81 7.52
N PRO A 53 2.45 12.74 6.19
CA PRO A 53 1.96 13.79 5.28
C PRO A 53 0.45 13.69 4.95
N TYR A 54 -0.26 12.64 5.40
CA TYR A 54 -1.67 12.45 5.06
C TYR A 54 -2.56 13.48 5.76
N VAL A 55 -3.39 14.19 4.97
CA VAL A 55 -4.40 15.12 5.46
C VAL A 55 -5.79 14.57 5.10
N PRO A 56 -6.69 14.34 6.07
CA PRO A 56 -8.05 13.92 5.79
C PRO A 56 -8.76 14.94 4.90
N HIS A 57 -9.39 14.45 3.83
CA HIS A 57 -10.17 15.29 2.94
C HIS A 57 -11.64 15.27 3.39
N PRO A 58 -12.35 16.41 3.36
CA PRO A 58 -13.79 16.41 3.60
C PRO A 58 -14.49 15.54 2.55
N VAL A 59 -15.61 14.91 2.94
CA VAL A 59 -16.43 14.11 2.02
C VAL A 59 -16.90 14.99 0.87
N ALA A 60 -16.44 14.69 -0.34
CA ALA A 60 -16.91 15.32 -1.57
C ALA A 60 -17.97 14.40 -2.20
N GLY A 61 -19.22 14.56 -1.80
CA GLY A 61 -20.34 13.75 -2.28
C GLY A 61 -21.64 14.04 -1.53
N PHE A 62 -22.74 13.41 -1.96
CA PHE A 62 -24.04 13.53 -1.29
C PHE A 62 -24.15 12.44 -0.23
N GLY A 63 -24.44 12.84 1.01
CA GLY A 63 -24.92 11.94 2.06
C GLY A 63 -26.35 11.48 1.81
#